data_AF-Q01TI7-F1
#
_entry.id   AF-Q01TI7-F1
#
_cell.length_a   1.000
_cell.length_b   1.000
_cell.length_c   1.000
_cell.angle_alpha   90.00
_cell.angle_beta   90.00
_cell.angle_gamma   90.00
#
_symmetry.space_group_name_H-M   'P 1'
#
loop_
_entity.id
_entity.type
_entity.pdbx_description
1 polymer ?
#
loop_
_entity_poly.entity_id
_entity_poly.type
_entity_poly.pdbx_seq_one_letter_code
_entity_poly.pdbx_strand_id
1 'polypeptide(L)'
;MAYGTFHNVSGAGWSVYWRIQQQKGSGLEIWWADFQGRRVMWRGSAPFAIVPYHHPDTGNEPPGPHFCYKDGIDTQWGGAEFQALVHGAPNSGAPWQSNAWDAANDTDAVVVTTTPADDFEPATLTITAKFQCGWYQYVHSWVFDSYGAIHPRAAMGGMLNPFPKGAPQYKSHIHNFYFRIDLDIDGQYPHDVCEIFNHNSLNDPGGDKWDVVPKQMKLLANPDTARKWRVRSTTSKLGAGGEFKSYEIEVPQLAGRDQFSTGDVWVTVYRGDGVQQGEGVAAGDASDHELETNYAVGPLHPATTGDDIVLWVVIRAHHEPRFNGEESDHLPYHYEEFSIVPRSFTVFGPQTGTHG
;
A
#
# COMPACT_ATOMS: atom_id res chain seq x y z
N MET A 1 14.93 14.38 16.51
CA MET A 1 14.88 13.03 17.13
C MET A 1 15.55 12.05 16.19
N ALA A 2 15.94 10.85 16.60
CA ALA A 2 16.51 9.87 15.67
C ALA A 2 15.38 9.20 14.87
N TYR A 3 15.69 8.68 13.69
CA TYR A 3 14.78 7.85 12.90
C TYR A 3 14.23 6.66 13.72
N GLY A 4 13.02 6.23 13.39
CA GLY A 4 12.33 5.12 14.02
C GLY A 4 11.58 5.50 15.31
N THR A 5 11.45 6.79 15.61
CA THR A 5 10.67 7.25 16.76
C THR A 5 9.19 7.28 16.39
N PHE A 6 8.33 6.83 17.29
CA PHE A 6 6.88 6.91 17.08
C PHE A 6 6.37 8.33 17.34
N HIS A 7 5.59 8.85 16.39
CA HIS A 7 4.94 10.16 16.46
C HIS A 7 3.42 10.00 16.37
N ASN A 8 2.68 10.55 17.32
CA ASN A 8 1.21 10.53 17.28
C ASN A 8 0.65 11.81 16.66
N VAL A 9 -0.36 11.67 15.82
CA VAL A 9 -1.14 12.78 15.25
C VAL A 9 -2.62 12.46 15.26
N SER A 10 -3.46 13.49 15.22
CA SER A 10 -4.92 13.31 15.24
C SER A 10 -5.61 14.31 14.31
N GLY A 11 -6.73 13.90 13.74
CA GLY A 11 -7.52 14.68 12.79
C GLY A 11 -8.58 13.83 12.13
N ALA A 12 -9.65 14.45 11.62
CA ALA A 12 -10.76 13.75 10.94
C ALA A 12 -11.36 12.56 11.73
N GLY A 13 -11.31 12.59 13.07
CA GLY A 13 -11.78 11.49 13.93
C GLY A 13 -10.77 10.37 14.16
N TRP A 14 -9.56 10.48 13.61
CA TRP A 14 -8.46 9.53 13.76
C TRP A 14 -7.43 9.98 14.79
N SER A 15 -6.81 9.01 15.47
CA SER A 15 -5.50 9.12 16.11
C SER A 15 -4.59 8.07 15.50
N VAL A 16 -3.41 8.48 15.03
CA VAL A 16 -2.53 7.63 14.23
C VAL A 16 -1.08 7.85 14.68
N TYR A 17 -0.37 6.76 14.91
CA TYR A 17 1.07 6.79 15.10
C TYR A 17 1.78 6.55 13.76
N TRP A 18 2.92 7.19 13.57
CA TRP A 18 3.77 6.97 12.40
C TRP A 18 5.24 7.02 12.77
N ARG A 19 6.08 6.46 11.90
CA ARG A 19 7.55 6.58 11.95
C ARG A 19 8.14 6.28 10.58
N ILE A 20 9.42 6.61 10.36
CA ILE A 20 10.20 6.10 9.24
C ILE A 20 11.30 5.20 9.80
N GLN A 21 11.34 3.94 9.36
CA GLN A 21 12.39 3.01 9.79
C GLN A 21 13.57 3.06 8.81
N GLN A 22 14.46 4.04 8.98
CA GLN A 22 15.58 4.24 8.03
C GLN A 22 16.56 3.06 7.97
N GLN A 23 16.75 2.30 9.07
CA GLN A 23 17.72 1.19 9.12
C GLN A 23 17.45 0.03 8.14
N LYS A 24 16.32 0.05 7.42
CA LYS A 24 15.96 -0.96 6.44
C LYS A 24 15.44 -0.40 5.12
N GLY A 25 15.47 0.92 4.90
CA GLY A 25 14.98 1.52 3.66
C GLY A 25 13.51 1.23 3.33
N SER A 26 12.66 0.89 4.33
CA SER A 26 11.28 0.43 4.13
C SER A 26 10.23 1.56 4.07
N GLY A 27 10.68 2.81 4.16
CA GLY A 27 9.82 3.99 4.01
C GLY A 27 8.95 4.31 5.22
N LEU A 28 7.82 4.96 4.96
CA LEU A 28 6.84 5.42 5.95
C LEU A 28 5.98 4.26 6.48
N GLU A 29 5.90 4.16 7.80
CA GLU A 29 5.04 3.20 8.50
C GLU A 29 3.95 3.93 9.30
N ILE A 30 2.75 3.37 9.23
CA ILE A 30 1.61 3.72 10.07
C ILE A 30 1.42 2.65 11.12
N TRP A 31 1.11 3.09 12.33
CA TRP A 31 0.87 2.25 13.48
C TRP A 31 -0.36 2.74 14.22
N TRP A 32 -1.09 1.79 14.79
CA TRP A 32 -2.11 2.07 15.79
C TRP A 32 -3.13 3.11 15.33
N ALA A 33 -3.66 2.93 14.12
CA ALA A 33 -4.67 3.82 13.58
C ALA A 33 -6.01 3.53 14.27
N ASP A 34 -6.43 4.47 15.10
CA ASP A 34 -7.67 4.42 15.87
C ASP A 34 -8.67 5.41 15.27
N PHE A 35 -9.86 4.95 14.87
CA PHE A 35 -10.95 5.81 14.43
C PHE A 35 -12.01 5.90 15.52
N GLN A 36 -12.35 7.12 15.94
CA GLN A 36 -13.31 7.39 17.02
C GLN A 36 -12.97 6.62 18.31
N GLY A 37 -11.67 6.52 18.61
CA GLY A 37 -11.14 5.82 19.80
C GLY A 37 -11.14 4.29 19.71
N ARG A 38 -11.29 3.72 18.52
CA ARG A 38 -11.34 2.28 18.29
C ARG A 38 -10.29 1.88 17.27
N ARG A 39 -9.47 0.88 17.59
CA ARG A 39 -8.44 0.38 16.68
C ARG A 39 -9.05 -0.14 15.39
N VAL A 40 -8.43 0.24 14.27
CA VAL A 40 -8.75 -0.24 12.93
C VAL A 40 -7.57 -0.98 12.33
N MET A 41 -6.37 -0.40 12.42
CA MET A 41 -5.16 -0.95 11.82
C MET A 41 -4.04 -0.98 12.84
N TRP A 42 -3.47 -2.16 13.10
CA TRP A 42 -2.28 -2.34 13.93
C TRP A 42 -1.07 -1.71 13.26
N ARG A 43 -0.85 -2.05 11.98
CA ARG A 43 0.26 -1.56 11.17
C ARG A 43 -0.08 -1.49 9.69
N GLY A 44 0.36 -0.41 9.05
CA GLY A 44 0.36 -0.25 7.60
C GLY A 44 1.76 0.18 7.13
N SER A 45 2.26 -0.41 6.05
CA SER A 45 3.53 0.03 5.44
C SER A 45 3.53 -0.23 3.94
N ALA A 46 4.44 0.42 3.21
CA ALA A 46 4.66 0.20 1.79
C ALA A 46 6.16 -0.09 1.56
N PRO A 47 6.64 -1.29 1.92
CA PRO A 47 8.05 -1.51 2.19
C PRO A 47 8.95 -1.68 0.94
N PHE A 48 8.38 -2.03 -0.21
CA PHE A 48 9.15 -2.23 -1.44
C PHE A 48 8.32 -2.02 -2.71
N ALA A 49 9.03 -1.88 -3.82
CA ALA A 49 8.47 -1.92 -5.16
C ALA A 49 9.25 -2.88 -6.07
N ILE A 50 8.55 -3.55 -6.99
CA ILE A 50 9.15 -4.36 -8.05
C ILE A 50 8.93 -3.63 -9.38
N VAL A 51 10.02 -3.24 -10.04
CA VAL A 51 10.01 -2.34 -11.20
C VAL A 51 10.60 -3.02 -12.44
N PRO A 52 9.81 -3.82 -13.18
CA PRO A 52 10.25 -4.41 -14.43
C PRO A 52 10.24 -3.39 -15.58
N TYR A 53 11.25 -3.48 -16.45
CA TYR A 53 11.38 -2.67 -17.66
C TYR A 53 11.06 -3.48 -18.91
N HIS A 54 10.44 -2.86 -19.91
CA HIS A 54 10.18 -3.50 -21.20
C HIS A 54 11.49 -3.68 -22.00
N HIS A 55 12.09 -4.87 -21.92
CA HIS A 55 13.33 -5.32 -22.60
C HIS A 55 14.56 -4.43 -22.34
N PRO A 56 15.73 -5.00 -22.00
CA PRO A 56 16.93 -4.20 -21.74
C PRO A 56 17.35 -3.39 -22.96
N ASP A 57 18.02 -2.29 -22.65
CA ASP A 57 18.83 -1.54 -23.60
C ASP A 57 20.18 -2.23 -23.90
N THR A 58 20.88 -1.72 -24.92
CA THR A 58 22.30 -1.86 -25.25
C THR A 58 23.29 -1.58 -24.10
N GLY A 59 22.83 -1.19 -22.91
CA GLY A 59 23.63 -1.02 -21.69
C GLY A 59 23.48 -2.11 -20.62
N ASN A 60 22.62 -3.13 -20.80
CA ASN A 60 22.29 -4.16 -19.79
C ASN A 60 21.71 -3.62 -18.47
N GLU A 61 20.90 -2.55 -18.48
CA GLU A 61 20.24 -2.01 -17.29
C GLU A 61 18.71 -1.98 -17.45
N PRO A 62 17.92 -2.43 -16.44
CA PRO A 62 18.34 -3.30 -15.34
C PRO A 62 19.12 -4.53 -15.80
N PRO A 63 20.01 -5.09 -14.97
CA PRO A 63 20.80 -6.24 -15.34
C PRO A 63 19.91 -7.43 -15.73
N GLY A 64 20.32 -8.10 -16.80
CA GLY A 64 19.75 -9.39 -17.16
C GLY A 64 20.06 -10.46 -16.10
N PRO A 65 19.32 -11.57 -16.10
CA PRO A 65 18.33 -11.94 -17.11
C PRO A 65 16.92 -11.37 -16.85
N HIS A 66 16.68 -10.76 -15.69
CA HIS A 66 15.34 -10.40 -15.25
C HIS A 66 14.88 -9.01 -15.68
N PHE A 67 15.80 -8.06 -15.89
CA PHE A 67 15.45 -6.71 -16.34
C PHE A 67 14.43 -6.03 -15.42
N CYS A 68 14.67 -6.13 -14.11
CA CYS A 68 13.79 -5.65 -13.06
C CYS A 68 14.63 -5.11 -11.90
N TYR A 69 14.14 -4.08 -11.20
CA TYR A 69 14.68 -3.61 -9.93
C TYR A 69 13.74 -3.98 -8.78
N LYS A 70 14.30 -4.33 -7.62
CA LYS A 70 13.55 -4.35 -6.36
C LYS A 70 14.04 -3.21 -5.47
N ASP A 71 13.20 -2.19 -5.38
CA ASP A 71 13.40 -0.98 -4.59
C ASP A 71 12.83 -1.13 -3.17
N GLY A 72 13.33 -0.34 -2.22
CA GLY A 72 12.90 -0.31 -0.82
C GLY A 72 13.70 -1.27 0.07
N ILE A 73 13.00 -2.01 0.94
CA ILE A 73 13.65 -2.92 1.89
C ILE A 73 14.43 -4.03 1.19
N ASP A 74 15.64 -4.33 1.67
CA ASP A 74 16.45 -5.47 1.21
C ASP A 74 16.56 -5.52 -0.32
N THR A 75 17.08 -4.43 -0.90
CA THR A 75 17.13 -4.18 -2.35
C THR A 75 17.73 -5.34 -3.13
N GLN A 76 17.17 -5.65 -4.30
CA GLN A 76 17.66 -6.70 -5.19
C GLN A 76 17.78 -6.19 -6.62
N TRP A 77 18.60 -6.86 -7.42
CA TRP A 77 18.73 -6.64 -8.87
C TRP A 77 19.11 -5.21 -9.27
N GLY A 78 19.86 -4.51 -8.41
CA GLY A 78 20.29 -3.12 -8.65
C GLY A 78 19.30 -2.05 -8.20
N GLY A 79 18.21 -2.43 -7.50
CA GLY A 79 17.30 -1.47 -6.89
C GLY A 79 17.94 -0.69 -5.74
N ALA A 80 17.22 0.32 -5.23
CA ALA A 80 17.73 1.22 -4.19
C ALA A 80 16.78 1.30 -2.99
N GLU A 81 17.31 1.67 -1.82
CA GLU A 81 16.52 1.85 -0.61
C GLU A 81 15.69 3.13 -0.68
N PHE A 82 14.58 3.19 0.08
CA PHE A 82 13.83 4.44 0.27
C PHE A 82 14.57 5.37 1.24
N GLN A 83 15.42 6.22 0.69
CA GLN A 83 16.15 7.23 1.45
C GLN A 83 15.25 8.45 1.68
N ALA A 84 14.88 8.70 2.94
CA ALA A 84 14.00 9.81 3.30
C ALA A 84 14.64 11.17 2.96
N LEU A 85 13.85 12.01 2.30
CA LEU A 85 14.19 13.38 1.95
C LEU A 85 13.45 14.36 2.83
N VAL A 86 14.00 15.56 3.05
CA VAL A 86 13.23 16.66 3.66
C VAL A 86 11.98 16.92 2.83
N HIS A 87 10.85 17.18 3.47
CA HIS A 87 9.57 17.21 2.77
C HIS A 87 9.47 18.28 1.66
N GLY A 88 10.26 19.35 1.76
CA GLY A 88 10.37 20.42 0.76
C GLY A 88 11.35 20.12 -0.38
N ALA A 89 12.00 18.95 -0.40
CA ALA A 89 12.97 18.59 -1.42
C ALA A 89 12.33 18.68 -2.83
N PRO A 90 13.04 19.26 -3.82
CA PRO A 90 12.50 19.39 -5.16
C PRO A 90 12.33 18.01 -5.82
N ASN A 91 11.40 17.95 -6.77
CA ASN A 91 11.39 16.85 -7.73
C ASN A 91 12.66 16.96 -8.57
N SER A 92 13.55 15.97 -8.50
CA SER A 92 14.92 16.10 -9.00
C SER A 92 15.22 15.10 -10.11
N GLY A 93 15.91 15.60 -11.15
CA GLY A 93 16.51 14.81 -12.22
C GLY A 93 17.95 14.35 -11.92
N ALA A 94 18.47 14.54 -10.70
CA ALA A 94 19.85 14.20 -10.36
C ALA A 94 19.88 13.09 -9.29
N PRO A 95 20.02 11.82 -9.68
CA PRO A 95 19.84 10.68 -8.77
C PRO A 95 20.94 10.51 -7.69
N TRP A 96 22.01 11.31 -7.72
CA TRP A 96 23.29 10.89 -7.09
C TRP A 96 24.08 11.97 -6.33
N GLN A 97 23.60 13.22 -6.19
CA GLN A 97 24.56 14.32 -5.97
C GLN A 97 24.35 15.28 -4.80
N SER A 98 23.35 15.13 -3.93
CA SER A 98 23.44 15.89 -2.67
C SER A 98 22.70 15.28 -1.50
N ASN A 99 23.45 15.02 -0.43
CA ASN A 99 22.94 14.90 0.93
C ASN A 99 22.23 16.17 1.44
N ALA A 100 22.23 17.26 0.65
CA ALA A 100 21.60 18.53 1.02
C ALA A 100 20.09 18.42 1.23
N TRP A 101 19.46 17.38 0.68
CA TRP A 101 18.03 17.13 0.81
C TRP A 101 17.70 15.89 1.64
N ASP A 102 18.72 15.18 2.14
CA ASP A 102 18.49 14.04 3.03
C ASP A 102 17.87 14.56 4.32
N ALA A 103 16.75 13.96 4.74
CA ALA A 103 16.18 14.29 6.02
C ALA A 103 17.13 13.81 7.14
N ALA A 104 17.40 14.66 8.12
CA ALA A 104 18.22 14.27 9.26
C ALA A 104 17.44 13.40 10.25
N ASN A 105 16.10 13.41 10.19
CA ASN A 105 15.22 12.67 11.06
C ASN A 105 13.79 12.52 10.49
N ASP A 106 13.00 11.66 11.12
CA ASP A 106 11.58 11.38 10.80
C ASP A 106 10.75 12.66 10.54
N THR A 107 10.84 13.65 11.44
CA THR A 107 10.02 14.87 11.38
C THR A 107 10.43 15.86 10.30
N ASP A 108 11.65 15.76 9.77
CA ASP A 108 12.06 16.57 8.62
C ASP A 108 11.50 16.02 7.30
N ALA A 109 11.20 14.72 7.25
CA ALA A 109 10.71 14.03 6.06
C ALA A 109 9.18 14.01 5.94
N VAL A 110 8.47 13.98 7.08
CA VAL A 110 7.02 13.78 7.13
C VAL A 110 6.27 15.10 7.23
N VAL A 111 5.23 15.25 6.39
CA VAL A 111 4.20 16.29 6.50
C VAL A 111 2.91 15.66 6.96
N VAL A 112 2.27 16.31 7.92
CA VAL A 112 0.95 15.94 8.41
C VAL A 112 -0.01 17.09 8.13
N THR A 113 -1.05 16.81 7.36
CA THR A 113 -2.06 17.80 6.98
C THR A 113 -3.42 17.35 7.47
N THR A 114 -4.21 18.29 7.99
CA THR A 114 -5.64 18.07 8.23
C THR A 114 -6.44 19.01 7.34
N THR A 115 -7.39 18.45 6.61
CA THR A 115 -8.28 19.19 5.72
C THR A 115 -9.70 19.07 6.26
N PRO A 116 -10.43 20.18 6.47
CA PRO A 116 -11.86 20.13 6.83
C PRO A 116 -12.70 19.47 5.73
N ALA A 117 -13.87 18.96 6.09
CA ALA A 117 -14.86 18.52 5.11
C ALA A 117 -15.38 19.71 4.30
N ASP A 118 -15.80 19.45 3.07
CA ASP A 118 -16.56 20.40 2.25
C ASP A 118 -17.87 19.74 1.75
N ASP A 119 -18.52 20.36 0.75
CA ASP A 119 -19.81 19.90 0.23
C ASP A 119 -19.73 18.50 -0.44
N PHE A 120 -18.55 18.06 -0.85
CA PHE A 120 -18.33 16.82 -1.60
C PHE A 120 -17.34 15.88 -0.92
N GLU A 121 -16.34 16.42 -0.22
CA GLU A 121 -15.24 15.65 0.34
C GLU A 121 -15.31 15.56 1.88
N PRO A 122 -15.03 14.38 2.48
CA PRO A 122 -14.89 14.26 3.93
C PRO A 122 -13.70 15.05 4.46
N ALA A 123 -13.70 15.31 5.77
CA ALA A 123 -12.49 15.81 6.40
C ALA A 123 -11.41 14.73 6.34
N THR A 124 -10.14 15.12 6.21
CA THR A 124 -9.03 14.16 6.11
C THR A 124 -7.89 14.49 7.06
N LEU A 125 -7.21 13.45 7.51
CA LEU A 125 -5.87 13.48 8.10
C LEU A 125 -4.94 12.78 7.11
N THR A 126 -3.93 13.49 6.59
CA THR A 126 -2.96 12.96 5.63
C THR A 126 -1.57 12.95 6.24
N ILE A 127 -0.88 11.81 6.16
CA ILE A 127 0.53 11.65 6.58
C ILE A 127 1.33 11.29 5.34
N THR A 128 2.28 12.15 4.95
CA THR A 128 3.02 12.02 3.69
C THR A 128 4.52 12.16 3.91
N ALA A 129 5.30 11.30 3.24
CA ALA A 129 6.76 11.36 3.25
C ALA A 129 7.32 11.17 1.82
N LYS A 130 8.44 11.83 1.53
CA LYS A 130 9.14 11.72 0.25
C LYS A 130 10.45 10.96 0.41
N PHE A 131 10.76 10.10 -0.56
CA PHE A 131 11.95 9.26 -0.58
C PHE A 131 12.67 9.37 -1.92
N GLN A 132 14.00 9.46 -1.89
CA GLN A 132 14.87 9.19 -3.03
C GLN A 132 15.09 7.68 -3.13
N CYS A 133 15.01 7.13 -4.33
CA CYS A 133 15.21 5.71 -4.60
C CYS A 133 15.86 5.53 -5.97
N GLY A 134 17.19 5.46 -6.01
CA GLY A 134 17.92 5.48 -7.27
C GLY A 134 17.61 6.78 -8.03
N TRP A 135 17.18 6.68 -9.28
CA TRP A 135 16.69 7.84 -10.06
C TRP A 135 15.24 8.23 -9.81
N TYR A 136 14.45 7.37 -9.17
CA TYR A 136 13.09 7.70 -8.81
C TYR A 136 13.01 8.51 -7.52
N GLN A 137 11.91 9.22 -7.40
CA GLN A 137 11.43 9.70 -6.12
C GLN A 137 10.05 9.14 -5.86
N TYR A 138 9.87 8.51 -4.70
CA TYR A 138 8.58 8.01 -4.27
C TYR A 138 7.98 8.92 -3.20
N VAL A 139 6.66 9.10 -3.23
CA VAL A 139 5.91 9.78 -2.16
C VAL A 139 4.96 8.77 -1.55
N HIS A 140 5.20 8.37 -0.31
CA HIS A 140 4.26 7.52 0.42
C HIS A 140 3.26 8.44 1.11
N SER A 141 1.97 8.18 0.95
CA SER A 141 0.95 8.89 1.73
C SER A 141 -0.11 7.94 2.26
N TRP A 142 -0.62 8.28 3.44
CA TRP A 142 -1.76 7.62 4.06
C TRP A 142 -2.80 8.69 4.35
N VAL A 143 -3.95 8.58 3.71
CA VAL A 143 -5.08 9.50 3.90
C VAL A 143 -6.14 8.78 4.72
N PHE A 144 -6.55 9.39 5.84
CA PHE A 144 -7.58 8.89 6.73
C PHE A 144 -8.76 9.86 6.68
N ASP A 145 -9.93 9.40 6.26
CA ASP A 145 -11.09 10.27 6.09
C ASP A 145 -12.05 10.23 7.29
N SER A 146 -12.94 11.22 7.39
CA SER A 146 -13.92 11.30 8.47
C SER A 146 -15.08 10.30 8.35
N TYR A 147 -15.11 9.47 7.31
CA TYR A 147 -16.02 8.34 7.16
C TYR A 147 -15.40 7.03 7.64
N GLY A 148 -14.14 7.05 8.07
CA GLY A 148 -13.43 5.89 8.57
C GLY A 148 -12.74 5.08 7.49
N ALA A 149 -12.62 5.59 6.26
CA ALA A 149 -11.80 4.98 5.23
C ALA A 149 -10.32 5.35 5.37
N ILE A 150 -9.46 4.45 4.90
CA ILE A 150 -8.02 4.64 4.78
C ILE A 150 -7.65 4.49 3.30
N HIS A 151 -6.90 5.44 2.76
CA HIS A 151 -6.40 5.42 1.38
C HIS A 151 -4.86 5.44 1.40
N PRO A 152 -4.22 4.27 1.40
CA PRO A 152 -2.79 4.16 1.17
C PRO A 152 -2.50 4.46 -0.29
N ARG A 153 -1.54 5.35 -0.55
CA ARG A 153 -1.14 5.74 -1.90
C ARG A 153 0.36 5.92 -2.02
N ALA A 154 0.87 5.64 -3.21
CA ALA A 154 2.25 5.91 -3.58
C ALA A 154 2.26 6.80 -4.83
N ALA A 155 3.14 7.79 -4.84
CA ALA A 155 3.42 8.58 -6.02
C ALA A 155 4.80 8.24 -6.59
N MET A 156 4.92 8.26 -7.91
CA MET A 156 6.15 8.01 -8.64
C MET A 156 6.57 9.30 -9.36
N GLY A 157 7.79 9.75 -9.10
CA GLY A 157 8.40 10.94 -9.70
C GLY A 157 9.91 10.74 -9.85
N GLY A 158 10.68 11.83 -9.85
CA GLY A 158 12.13 11.80 -10.05
C GLY A 158 12.52 11.82 -11.53
N MET A 159 13.69 11.27 -11.85
CA MET A 159 14.18 11.19 -13.22
C MET A 159 13.72 9.88 -13.87
N LEU A 160 13.39 9.96 -15.16
CA LEU A 160 13.44 8.77 -16.02
C LEU A 160 14.89 8.25 -16.06
N ASN A 161 15.07 6.94 -16.24
CA ASN A 161 16.39 6.31 -16.34
C ASN A 161 17.35 7.17 -17.21
N PRO A 162 18.54 7.57 -16.69
CA PRO A 162 19.38 8.68 -17.19
C PRO A 162 20.08 8.45 -18.55
N PHE A 163 19.37 7.91 -19.54
CA PHE A 163 19.88 7.72 -20.89
C PHE A 163 19.77 9.00 -21.76
N PRO A 164 20.47 9.10 -22.89
CA PRO A 164 20.42 10.27 -23.77
C PRO A 164 19.04 10.51 -24.39
N LYS A 165 18.63 11.79 -24.48
CA LYS A 165 17.39 12.25 -25.13
C LYS A 165 17.21 11.64 -26.52
N GLY A 166 16.10 10.90 -26.72
CA GLY A 166 15.77 10.26 -28.00
C GLY A 166 16.44 8.89 -28.24
N ALA A 167 17.21 8.37 -27.27
CA ALA A 167 17.67 6.99 -27.33
C ALA A 167 16.47 6.03 -27.24
N PRO A 168 16.53 4.82 -27.86
CA PRO A 168 15.46 3.81 -27.77
C PRO A 168 15.13 3.33 -26.35
N GLN A 169 15.75 3.92 -25.32
CA GLN A 169 16.05 3.41 -23.97
C GLN A 169 15.11 4.02 -22.91
N TYR A 170 14.29 5.00 -23.29
CA TYR A 170 13.11 5.43 -22.51
C TYR A 170 12.00 4.40 -22.66
N LYS A 171 12.17 3.27 -22.00
CA LYS A 171 11.23 2.16 -22.08
C LYS A 171 10.10 2.35 -21.10
N SER A 172 8.92 1.94 -21.55
CA SER A 172 7.83 1.71 -20.62
C SER A 172 8.25 0.68 -19.58
N HIS A 173 7.75 0.88 -18.37
CA HIS A 173 8.03 0.04 -17.22
C HIS A 173 6.80 0.04 -16.33
N ILE A 174 6.78 -0.86 -15.36
CA ILE A 174 5.68 -0.96 -14.41
C ILE A 174 6.24 -0.72 -13.02
N HIS A 175 5.60 0.11 -12.22
CA HIS A 175 5.87 0.16 -10.79
C HIS A 175 4.83 -0.70 -10.07
N ASN A 176 5.25 -1.86 -9.56
CA ASN A 176 4.41 -2.69 -8.69
C ASN A 176 4.74 -2.34 -7.24
N PHE A 177 3.90 -1.56 -6.58
CA PHE A 177 4.14 -1.06 -5.22
C PHE A 177 3.34 -1.91 -4.22
N TYR A 178 4.03 -2.52 -3.25
CA TYR A 178 3.41 -3.48 -2.33
C TYR A 178 3.18 -2.84 -0.97
N PHE A 179 1.99 -3.06 -0.42
CA PHE A 179 1.55 -2.60 0.89
C PHE A 179 1.31 -3.79 1.79
N ARG A 180 1.81 -3.71 3.03
CA ARG A 180 1.53 -4.67 4.10
C ARG A 180 0.54 -4.04 5.05
N ILE A 181 -0.63 -4.64 5.18
CA ILE A 181 -1.79 -4.14 5.92
C ILE A 181 -2.20 -5.13 6.99
N ASP A 182 -2.24 -4.66 8.24
CA ASP A 182 -2.50 -5.44 9.43
C ASP A 182 -3.68 -4.80 10.17
N LEU A 183 -4.87 -5.38 9.96
CA LEU A 183 -6.15 -4.83 10.46
C LEU A 183 -6.54 -5.52 11.75
N ASP A 184 -6.78 -4.71 12.79
CA ASP A 184 -7.15 -5.15 14.13
C ASP A 184 -8.49 -4.51 14.52
N ILE A 185 -9.59 -5.05 14.00
CA ILE A 185 -10.89 -4.38 14.11
C ILE A 185 -11.35 -4.33 15.57
N ASP A 186 -11.51 -3.11 16.09
CA ASP A 186 -11.78 -2.84 17.51
C ASP A 186 -10.71 -3.37 18.48
N GLY A 187 -9.49 -3.58 17.99
CA GLY A 187 -8.37 -4.10 18.77
C GLY A 187 -8.58 -5.56 19.17
N GLN A 188 -9.40 -6.29 18.41
CA GLN A 188 -9.72 -7.69 18.65
C GLN A 188 -8.85 -8.57 17.74
N TYR A 189 -7.69 -8.97 18.24
CA TYR A 189 -6.85 -10.02 17.64
C TYR A 189 -6.86 -11.26 18.55
N PRO A 190 -6.66 -12.49 18.02
CA PRO A 190 -6.57 -12.88 16.62
C PRO A 190 -7.97 -13.26 16.07
N HIS A 191 -8.83 -12.27 15.82
CA HIS A 191 -10.25 -12.50 15.53
C HIS A 191 -10.65 -12.06 14.13
N ASP A 192 -9.71 -12.12 13.19
CA ASP A 192 -9.89 -11.68 11.82
C ASP A 192 -10.14 -12.86 10.89
N VAL A 193 -11.01 -12.62 9.91
CA VAL A 193 -11.34 -13.57 8.84
C VAL A 193 -11.25 -12.83 7.53
N CYS A 194 -10.44 -13.36 6.61
CA CYS A 194 -10.46 -12.90 5.24
C CYS A 194 -11.62 -13.55 4.47
N GLU A 195 -12.40 -12.75 3.77
CA GLU A 195 -13.50 -13.21 2.92
C GLU A 195 -13.37 -12.63 1.52
N ILE A 196 -13.86 -13.40 0.54
CA ILE A 196 -13.87 -13.05 -0.87
C ILE A 196 -15.29 -12.93 -1.37
N PHE A 197 -15.57 -11.85 -2.09
CA PHE A 197 -16.82 -11.61 -2.78
C PHE A 197 -16.69 -11.94 -4.26
N ASN A 198 -17.73 -12.53 -4.84
CA ASN A 198 -17.91 -12.61 -6.28
C ASN A 198 -19.37 -12.32 -6.63
N HIS A 199 -19.58 -11.43 -7.58
CA HIS A 199 -20.85 -11.30 -8.27
C HIS A 199 -21.05 -12.50 -9.19
N ASN A 200 -22.15 -13.24 -9.00
CA ASN A 200 -22.39 -14.48 -9.72
C ASN A 200 -23.44 -14.34 -10.84
N SER A 201 -24.43 -13.46 -10.70
CA SER A 201 -25.49 -13.28 -11.70
C SER A 201 -26.32 -12.03 -11.42
N LEU A 202 -26.61 -11.26 -12.48
CA LEU A 202 -27.60 -10.17 -12.43
C LEU A 202 -29.05 -10.68 -12.32
N ASN A 203 -29.27 -11.97 -12.59
CA ASN A 203 -30.61 -12.60 -12.56
C ASN A 203 -30.90 -13.34 -11.23
N ASP A 204 -29.96 -13.35 -10.29
CA ASP A 204 -30.14 -13.93 -8.96
C ASP A 204 -29.85 -12.87 -7.89
N PRO A 205 -30.87 -12.24 -7.29
CA PRO A 205 -30.68 -11.24 -6.25
C PRO A 205 -30.01 -11.79 -4.97
N GLY A 206 -29.90 -13.11 -4.82
CA GLY A 206 -29.15 -13.77 -3.74
C GLY A 206 -27.81 -14.38 -4.17
N GLY A 207 -27.43 -14.21 -5.45
CA GLY A 207 -26.21 -14.78 -6.01
C GLY A 207 -24.93 -14.18 -5.44
N ASP A 208 -25.02 -12.99 -4.86
CA ASP A 208 -23.91 -12.22 -4.33
C ASP A 208 -23.59 -12.65 -2.89
N LYS A 209 -22.44 -13.32 -2.71
CA LYS A 209 -22.04 -13.86 -1.41
C LYS A 209 -20.57 -13.61 -1.08
N TRP A 210 -20.30 -13.58 0.21
CA TRP A 210 -18.96 -13.60 0.77
C TRP A 210 -18.61 -15.02 1.20
N ASP A 211 -17.53 -15.55 0.65
CA ASP A 211 -16.98 -16.86 1.02
C ASP A 211 -15.72 -16.68 1.87
N VAL A 212 -15.55 -17.51 2.88
CA VAL A 212 -14.36 -17.50 3.75
C VAL A 212 -13.15 -18.02 2.98
N VAL A 213 -12.03 -17.31 3.07
CA VAL A 213 -10.74 -17.77 2.54
C VAL A 213 -10.21 -18.86 3.49
N PRO A 214 -10.05 -20.12 3.05
CA PRO A 214 -9.81 -21.25 3.96
C PRO A 214 -8.34 -21.45 4.34
N LYS A 215 -7.43 -20.75 3.67
CA LYS A 215 -5.99 -20.90 3.85
C LYS A 215 -5.26 -19.62 3.45
N GLN A 216 -4.05 -19.45 3.94
CA GLN A 216 -3.15 -18.42 3.45
C GLN A 216 -2.90 -18.68 1.96
N MET A 217 -3.06 -17.66 1.13
CA MET A 217 -2.92 -17.80 -0.32
C MET A 217 -2.85 -16.45 -1.04
N LYS A 218 -2.35 -16.53 -2.27
CA LYS A 218 -2.51 -15.49 -3.30
C LYS A 218 -3.94 -15.43 -3.82
N LEU A 219 -4.49 -14.24 -3.92
CA LEU A 219 -5.81 -13.92 -4.43
C LEU A 219 -5.68 -12.99 -5.64
N LEU A 220 -6.52 -13.28 -6.64
CA LEU A 220 -6.52 -12.60 -7.93
C LEU A 220 -7.80 -11.81 -8.08
N ALA A 221 -7.70 -10.56 -8.50
CA ALA A 221 -8.82 -9.75 -8.95
C ALA A 221 -9.47 -10.40 -10.17
N ASN A 222 -10.78 -10.20 -10.28
CA ASN A 222 -11.56 -10.63 -11.43
C ASN A 222 -12.65 -9.58 -11.71
N PRO A 223 -12.46 -8.70 -12.72
CA PRO A 223 -13.45 -7.68 -13.05
C PRO A 223 -14.76 -8.29 -13.55
N ASP A 224 -14.72 -9.47 -14.19
CA ASP A 224 -15.92 -10.14 -14.73
C ASP A 224 -16.91 -10.55 -13.62
N THR A 225 -16.41 -10.74 -12.39
CA THR A 225 -17.22 -11.10 -11.22
C THR A 225 -17.18 -10.03 -10.14
N ALA A 226 -16.78 -8.79 -10.47
CA ALA A 226 -16.64 -7.69 -9.51
C ALA A 226 -15.94 -8.11 -8.20
N ARG A 227 -14.91 -8.96 -8.32
CA ARG A 227 -14.30 -9.61 -7.16
C ARG A 227 -13.65 -8.60 -6.25
N LYS A 228 -13.94 -8.71 -4.95
CA LYS A 228 -13.33 -7.89 -3.88
C LYS A 228 -13.12 -8.72 -2.62
N TRP A 229 -12.41 -8.13 -1.65
CA TRP A 229 -12.01 -8.80 -0.42
C TRP A 229 -12.38 -7.96 0.78
N ARG A 230 -12.47 -8.61 1.94
CA ARG A 230 -12.59 -7.92 3.23
C ARG A 230 -11.89 -8.69 4.33
N VAL A 231 -11.51 -7.96 5.37
CA VAL A 231 -11.20 -8.52 6.69
C VAL A 231 -12.39 -8.26 7.59
N ARG A 232 -12.91 -9.31 8.23
CA ARG A 232 -14.08 -9.26 9.10
C ARG A 232 -13.74 -9.80 10.48
N SER A 233 -14.23 -9.14 11.51
CA SER A 233 -14.10 -9.62 12.89
C SER A 233 -15.03 -10.82 13.15
N THR A 234 -14.60 -11.77 13.98
CA THR A 234 -15.43 -12.87 14.51
C THR A 234 -16.13 -12.53 15.81
N THR A 235 -15.78 -11.40 16.44
CA THR A 235 -16.28 -11.00 17.76
C THR A 235 -16.97 -9.65 17.74
N SER A 236 -16.55 -8.74 16.87
CA SER A 236 -17.09 -7.39 16.84
C SER A 236 -18.30 -7.25 15.90
N LYS A 237 -19.44 -6.86 16.49
CA LYS A 237 -20.72 -6.71 15.79
C LYS A 237 -21.32 -5.32 15.89
N LEU A 238 -22.24 -5.04 14.97
CA LEU A 238 -23.16 -3.93 15.03
C LEU A 238 -24.28 -4.19 16.06
N GLY A 239 -23.96 -4.05 17.34
CA GLY A 239 -24.90 -4.33 18.43
C GLY A 239 -25.24 -5.83 18.56
N ALA A 240 -26.19 -6.15 19.43
CA ALA A 240 -26.61 -7.53 19.65
C ALA A 240 -27.36 -8.06 18.42
N GLY A 241 -26.82 -9.12 17.79
CA GLY A 241 -27.43 -9.77 16.63
C GLY A 241 -27.20 -9.09 15.28
N GLY A 242 -26.45 -7.98 15.23
CA GLY A 242 -26.11 -7.32 13.97
C GLY A 242 -24.97 -8.01 13.21
N GLU A 243 -24.70 -7.45 12.02
CA GLU A 243 -23.59 -7.85 11.16
C GLU A 243 -22.24 -7.68 11.88
N PHE A 244 -21.30 -8.57 11.55
CA PHE A 244 -19.93 -8.40 11.98
C PHE A 244 -19.29 -7.21 11.27
N LYS A 245 -18.46 -6.49 12.01
CA LYS A 245 -17.69 -5.37 11.48
C LYS A 245 -16.58 -5.87 10.58
N SER A 246 -16.35 -5.16 9.49
CA SER A 246 -15.35 -5.52 8.49
C SER A 246 -14.83 -4.29 7.77
N TYR A 247 -13.65 -4.42 7.17
CA TYR A 247 -13.12 -3.46 6.21
C TYR A 247 -12.97 -4.13 4.85
N GLU A 248 -13.57 -3.55 3.81
CA GLU A 248 -13.39 -4.00 2.43
C GLU A 248 -12.11 -3.39 1.85
N ILE A 249 -11.42 -4.16 1.02
CA ILE A 249 -10.21 -3.75 0.31
C ILE A 249 -10.57 -3.59 -1.16
N GLU A 250 -10.53 -2.35 -1.64
CA GLU A 250 -10.88 -1.97 -3.00
C GLU A 250 -9.60 -1.63 -3.77
N VAL A 251 -9.12 -2.59 -4.56
CA VAL A 251 -7.87 -2.47 -5.32
C VAL A 251 -8.16 -1.96 -6.74
N PRO A 252 -7.51 -0.87 -7.21
CA PRO A 252 -7.68 -0.39 -8.57
C PRO A 252 -7.18 -1.44 -9.58
N GLN A 253 -7.82 -1.48 -10.75
CA GLN A 253 -7.50 -2.43 -11.82
C GLN A 253 -6.81 -1.75 -13.01
N LEU A 254 -5.98 -0.73 -12.75
CA LEU A 254 -5.39 0.15 -13.77
C LEU A 254 -4.22 -0.50 -14.54
N ALA A 255 -3.62 -1.57 -14.02
CA ALA A 255 -2.64 -2.38 -14.75
C ALA A 255 -2.81 -3.88 -14.48
N GLY A 256 -2.47 -4.70 -15.48
CA GLY A 256 -2.55 -6.16 -15.39
C GLY A 256 -1.38 -6.78 -14.62
N ARG A 257 -1.58 -8.02 -14.16
CA ARG A 257 -0.52 -8.89 -13.62
C ARG A 257 0.46 -9.29 -14.72
N ASP A 258 1.72 -9.53 -14.35
CA ASP A 258 2.76 -10.04 -15.25
C ASP A 258 3.60 -11.13 -14.57
N GLN A 259 4.77 -11.47 -15.13
CA GLN A 259 5.67 -12.49 -14.57
C GLN A 259 6.41 -12.05 -13.29
N PHE A 260 6.45 -10.76 -12.99
CA PHE A 260 7.14 -10.19 -11.83
C PHE A 260 6.16 -9.91 -10.69
N SER A 261 4.94 -9.49 -11.03
CA SER A 261 3.87 -9.21 -10.10
C SER A 261 2.66 -10.11 -10.41
N THR A 262 2.53 -11.22 -9.68
CA THR A 262 1.72 -12.36 -10.08
C THR A 262 0.34 -12.47 -9.40
N GLY A 263 0.03 -11.61 -8.42
CA GLY A 263 -1.25 -11.60 -7.70
C GLY A 263 -1.69 -10.21 -7.26
N ASP A 264 -2.89 -10.06 -6.70
CA ASP A 264 -3.42 -8.73 -6.32
C ASP A 264 -3.47 -8.53 -4.81
N VAL A 265 -3.81 -9.61 -4.09
CA VAL A 265 -3.81 -9.66 -2.63
C VAL A 265 -3.19 -10.98 -2.18
N TRP A 266 -2.40 -10.99 -1.10
CA TRP A 266 -1.99 -12.22 -0.42
C TRP A 266 -2.50 -12.17 1.02
N VAL A 267 -3.15 -13.25 1.43
CA VAL A 267 -3.62 -13.42 2.80
C VAL A 267 -2.60 -14.22 3.57
N THR A 268 -2.09 -13.64 4.65
CA THR A 268 -1.08 -14.25 5.53
C THR A 268 -1.53 -14.12 6.98
N VAL A 269 -0.83 -14.81 7.89
CA VAL A 269 -1.03 -14.66 9.33
C VAL A 269 0.11 -13.83 9.91
N TYR A 270 -0.20 -12.94 10.86
CA TYR A 270 0.77 -12.16 11.60
C TYR A 270 1.74 -13.07 12.37
N ARG A 271 3.03 -12.78 12.28
CA ARG A 271 4.12 -13.54 12.92
C ARG A 271 5.06 -12.66 13.75
N GLY A 272 4.62 -11.44 14.07
CA GLY A 272 5.43 -10.44 14.75
C GLY A 272 5.92 -9.31 13.84
N ASP A 273 6.22 -8.17 14.46
CA ASP A 273 6.59 -6.93 13.77
C ASP A 273 7.95 -6.97 13.04
N GLY A 274 8.78 -7.95 13.36
CA GLY A 274 10.09 -8.14 12.76
C GLY A 274 10.14 -9.21 11.67
N VAL A 275 9.01 -9.82 11.32
CA VAL A 275 8.93 -11.00 10.44
C VAL A 275 8.08 -10.68 9.22
N GLN A 276 8.57 -11.06 8.04
CA GLN A 276 7.86 -10.91 6.77
C GLN A 276 7.42 -9.46 6.59
N GLN A 277 8.41 -8.57 6.51
CA GLN A 277 8.25 -7.15 6.22
C GLN A 277 8.61 -6.82 4.78
N GLY A 278 8.86 -7.84 3.95
CA GLY A 278 9.27 -7.72 2.54
C GLY A 278 10.74 -8.08 2.32
N GLU A 279 11.47 -8.43 3.38
CA GLU A 279 12.81 -9.02 3.27
C GLU A 279 12.77 -10.36 2.50
N GLY A 280 13.73 -10.60 1.62
CA GLY A 280 13.78 -11.80 0.78
C GLY A 280 12.82 -11.82 -0.40
N VAL A 281 11.81 -10.94 -0.46
CA VAL A 281 10.96 -10.81 -1.66
C VAL A 281 11.84 -10.40 -2.85
N ALA A 282 11.58 -11.01 -4.01
CA ALA A 282 12.33 -10.89 -5.24
C ALA A 282 13.77 -11.46 -5.21
N ALA A 283 14.29 -11.97 -4.09
CA ALA A 283 15.69 -12.42 -4.01
C ALA A 283 16.04 -13.60 -4.94
N GLY A 284 15.07 -14.45 -5.28
CA GLY A 284 15.29 -15.65 -6.10
C GLY A 284 15.11 -15.44 -7.61
N ASP A 285 14.09 -14.69 -8.02
CA ASP A 285 13.63 -14.64 -9.43
C ASP A 285 13.08 -13.28 -9.88
N ALA A 286 13.38 -12.21 -9.14
CA ALA A 286 12.90 -10.85 -9.39
C ALA A 286 11.37 -10.68 -9.39
N SER A 287 10.63 -11.59 -8.75
CA SER A 287 9.18 -11.56 -8.67
C SER A 287 8.64 -11.52 -7.23
N ASP A 288 7.32 -11.41 -7.09
CA ASP A 288 6.60 -11.54 -5.82
C ASP A 288 6.32 -12.99 -5.40
N HIS A 289 6.91 -14.00 -6.05
CA HIS A 289 6.67 -15.41 -5.71
C HIS A 289 6.92 -15.75 -4.24
N GLU A 290 7.88 -15.09 -3.58
CA GLU A 290 8.15 -15.26 -2.15
C GLU A 290 6.89 -15.05 -1.27
N LEU A 291 6.01 -14.11 -1.65
CA LEU A 291 4.75 -13.85 -0.96
C LEU A 291 3.82 -15.08 -1.02
N GLU A 292 3.85 -15.83 -2.11
CA GLU A 292 3.03 -17.04 -2.27
C GLU A 292 3.70 -18.28 -1.67
N THR A 293 4.99 -18.47 -1.91
CA THR A 293 5.69 -19.73 -1.62
C THR A 293 6.18 -19.84 -0.18
N ASN A 294 6.37 -18.71 0.51
CA ASN A 294 6.92 -18.69 1.87
C ASN A 294 6.05 -17.89 2.86
N TYR A 295 5.34 -16.85 2.41
CA TYR A 295 4.55 -16.02 3.33
C TYR A 295 3.12 -16.52 3.47
N ALA A 296 2.43 -16.70 2.33
CA ALA A 296 1.03 -17.08 2.24
C ALA A 296 0.84 -18.60 2.18
N VAL A 297 1.41 -19.31 3.16
CA VAL A 297 1.41 -20.78 3.22
C VAL A 297 0.79 -21.28 4.52
N GLY A 298 -0.07 -22.29 4.38
CA GLY A 298 -0.68 -23.01 5.50
C GLY A 298 -2.17 -22.70 5.68
N PRO A 299 -2.84 -23.45 6.55
CA PRO A 299 -4.27 -23.28 6.80
C PRO A 299 -4.56 -21.94 7.51
N LEU A 300 -5.80 -21.48 7.40
CA LEU A 300 -6.40 -20.48 8.29
C LEU A 300 -7.41 -21.17 9.20
N HIS A 301 -7.63 -20.61 10.38
CA HIS A 301 -8.68 -21.06 11.28
C HIS A 301 -10.06 -20.79 10.68
N PRO A 302 -11.08 -21.59 11.06
CA PRO A 302 -12.45 -21.36 10.62
C PRO A 302 -12.99 -20.01 11.09
N ALA A 303 -14.01 -19.51 10.39
CA ALA A 303 -14.61 -18.20 10.62
C ALA A 303 -15.30 -17.99 11.98
N THR A 304 -15.35 -19.02 12.82
CA THR A 304 -15.81 -18.94 14.22
C THR A 304 -14.72 -18.52 15.19
N THR A 305 -13.45 -18.64 14.80
CA THR A 305 -12.29 -18.34 15.64
C THR A 305 -11.54 -17.13 15.07
N GLY A 306 -11.18 -17.20 13.79
CA GLY A 306 -10.32 -16.22 13.13
C GLY A 306 -8.83 -16.46 13.39
N ASP A 307 -8.02 -15.65 12.72
CA ASP A 307 -6.57 -15.50 12.88
C ASP A 307 -6.25 -14.01 13.08
N ASP A 308 -4.98 -13.68 13.27
CA ASP A 308 -4.46 -12.32 13.11
C ASP A 308 -4.00 -12.18 11.66
N ILE A 309 -4.84 -11.56 10.81
CA ILE A 309 -4.68 -11.57 9.36
C ILE A 309 -3.86 -10.36 8.89
N VAL A 310 -2.79 -10.62 8.15
CA VAL A 310 -2.03 -9.61 7.42
C VAL A 310 -2.25 -9.78 5.92
N LEU A 311 -2.66 -8.69 5.26
CA LEU A 311 -2.78 -8.62 3.82
C LEU A 311 -1.54 -7.98 3.20
N TRP A 312 -1.08 -8.57 2.10
CA TRP A 312 -0.23 -7.88 1.14
C TRP A 312 -1.09 -7.44 -0.04
N VAL A 313 -1.04 -6.16 -0.39
CA VAL A 313 -1.84 -5.57 -1.47
C VAL A 313 -0.90 -4.85 -2.42
N VAL A 314 -1.08 -5.02 -3.73
CA VAL A 314 -0.25 -4.35 -4.73
C VAL A 314 -1.07 -3.35 -5.53
N ILE A 315 -0.50 -2.17 -5.73
CA ILE A 315 -0.95 -1.20 -6.74
C ILE A 315 0.05 -1.17 -7.89
N ARG A 316 -0.43 -0.87 -9.09
CA ARG A 316 0.38 -0.89 -10.31
C ARG A 316 0.19 0.35 -11.13
N ALA A 317 1.30 1.00 -11.49
CA ALA A 317 1.33 2.02 -12.53
C ALA A 317 2.10 1.48 -13.74
N HIS A 318 1.43 1.34 -14.88
CA HIS A 318 2.12 1.19 -16.15
C HIS A 318 2.53 2.57 -16.64
N HIS A 319 3.82 2.78 -16.81
CA HIS A 319 4.38 4.06 -17.20
C HIS A 319 4.88 3.99 -18.64
N GLU A 320 4.23 4.72 -19.54
CA GLU A 320 4.77 5.07 -20.86
C GLU A 320 5.36 6.49 -20.79
N PRO A 321 6.70 6.64 -20.84
CA PRO A 321 7.31 7.95 -20.68
C PRO A 321 6.97 8.97 -21.79
N ARG A 322 6.54 10.18 -21.40
CA ARG A 322 6.21 11.32 -22.27
C ARG A 322 7.40 12.25 -22.48
N PHE A 323 8.51 11.67 -22.91
CA PHE A 323 9.82 12.31 -22.88
C PHE A 323 10.02 13.51 -23.84
N ASN A 324 9.24 13.58 -24.92
CA ASN A 324 9.27 14.73 -25.82
C ASN A 324 8.51 15.96 -25.28
N GLY A 325 7.80 15.80 -24.16
CA GLY A 325 6.97 16.83 -23.55
C GLY A 325 7.11 16.86 -22.03
N GLU A 326 6.06 16.44 -21.33
CA GLU A 326 5.82 16.64 -19.91
C GLU A 326 6.88 16.02 -18.98
N GLU A 327 7.64 15.04 -19.49
CA GLU A 327 8.62 14.27 -18.72
C GLU A 327 10.05 14.41 -19.29
N SER A 328 10.33 15.50 -20.01
CA SER A 328 11.64 15.71 -20.63
C SER A 328 12.78 15.87 -19.64
N ASP A 329 12.47 16.36 -18.44
CA ASP A 329 13.45 16.71 -17.41
C ASP A 329 13.28 15.84 -16.16
N HIS A 330 12.03 15.66 -15.72
CA HIS A 330 11.65 14.82 -14.60
C HIS A 330 10.19 14.37 -14.77
N LEU A 331 9.81 13.29 -14.09
CA LEU A 331 8.45 12.77 -14.04
C LEU A 331 7.62 13.61 -13.06
N PRO A 332 6.56 14.33 -13.50
CA PRO A 332 5.57 14.87 -12.58
C PRO A 332 4.95 13.74 -11.77
N TYR A 333 4.75 13.94 -10.46
CA TYR A 333 4.25 12.87 -9.61
C TYR A 333 2.91 12.33 -10.11
N HIS A 334 2.87 11.02 -10.37
CA HIS A 334 1.66 10.27 -10.63
C HIS A 334 1.32 9.44 -9.40
N TYR A 335 0.08 9.50 -8.92
CA TYR A 335 -0.37 8.75 -7.74
C TYR A 335 -1.18 7.53 -8.14
N GLU A 336 -0.89 6.42 -7.49
CA GLU A 336 -1.74 5.23 -7.45
C GLU A 336 -2.20 4.98 -6.01
N GLU A 337 -3.42 4.50 -5.84
CA GLU A 337 -4.00 4.27 -4.51
C GLU A 337 -5.02 3.14 -4.50
N PHE A 338 -5.29 2.60 -3.32
CA PHE A 338 -6.41 1.70 -3.06
C PHE A 338 -7.14 2.14 -1.80
N SER A 339 -8.35 1.63 -1.59
CA SER A 339 -9.18 2.02 -0.44
C SER A 339 -9.41 0.87 0.52
N ILE A 340 -9.40 1.18 1.81
CA ILE A 340 -9.77 0.29 2.91
C ILE A 340 -11.00 0.92 3.57
N VAL A 341 -12.19 0.38 3.29
CA VAL A 341 -13.46 1.06 3.59
C VAL A 341 -14.27 0.31 4.65
N PRO A 342 -14.86 1.00 5.65
CA PRO A 342 -15.59 0.35 6.72
C PRO A 342 -16.92 -0.22 6.24
N ARG A 343 -17.28 -1.38 6.79
CA ARG A 343 -18.60 -2.02 6.61
C ARG A 343 -19.15 -2.45 7.97
N SER A 344 -20.42 -2.15 8.18
CA SER A 344 -21.18 -2.46 9.40
C SER A 344 -20.78 -1.63 10.63
N PHE A 345 -20.38 -0.37 10.44
CA PHE A 345 -20.11 0.59 11.51
C PHE A 345 -21.16 1.72 11.49
N THR A 346 -22.16 1.68 12.38
CA THR A 346 -23.14 2.78 12.48
C THR A 346 -22.53 4.07 13.01
N VAL A 347 -21.46 3.96 13.81
CA VAL A 347 -20.75 5.11 14.38
C VAL A 347 -19.96 5.93 13.36
N PHE A 348 -19.80 5.43 12.13
CA PHE A 348 -19.00 6.06 11.07
C PHE A 348 -19.85 6.73 9.99
N GLY A 349 -21.18 6.59 10.05
CA GLY A 349 -22.10 7.36 9.21
C GLY A 349 -22.33 8.78 9.77
N PRO A 350 -22.79 9.73 8.95
CA PRO A 350 -23.18 11.04 9.46
C PRO A 350 -24.24 10.86 10.55
N GLN A 351 -23.91 11.33 11.76
CA GLN A 351 -24.88 11.46 12.84
C GLN A 351 -26.00 12.34 12.30
N THR A 352 -27.18 11.78 12.07
CA THR A 352 -28.34 12.59 11.70
C THR A 352 -28.63 13.50 12.88
N GLY A 353 -28.15 14.74 12.79
CA GLY A 353 -28.64 15.82 13.62
C GLY A 353 -30.15 15.83 13.46
N THR A 354 -30.86 15.71 14.58
CA THR A 354 -32.29 15.98 14.60
C THR A 354 -32.45 17.42 14.10
N HIS A 355 -32.97 17.58 12.88
CA HIS A 355 -33.52 18.85 12.44
C HIS A 355 -34.74 19.12 13.34
N GLY A 356 -34.47 19.82 14.45
CA GLY A 356 -35.48 20.44 15.31
C GLY A 356 -35.87 21.81 14.80
#